data_AF-A0AAV9I221-F1
#
_entry.id   AF-A0AAV9I221-F1
#
_cell.length_a   1.000
_cell.length_b   1.000
_cell.length_c   1.000
_cell.angle_alpha   90.00
_cell.angle_beta   90.00
_cell.angle_gamma   90.00
#
_symmetry.space_group_name_H-M   'P 1'
#
loop_
_entity.id
_entity.type
_entity.pdbx_description
1 polymer ?
#
loop_
_entity_poly.entity_id
_entity_poly.type
_entity_poly.pdbx_seq_one_letter_code
_entity_poly.pdbx_strand_id
1 'polypeptide(L)' 'METIKNAGNYVADKVQGATAATSKETNKEVAKDSNAGVGTRIQAAGDAISDKATEHKHDTSAEVNKQKATH' A
#
# COMPACT_ATOMS: atom_id res chain seq x y z
N MET A 1 16.71 -17.45 13.76
CA MET A 1 15.37 -16.92 14.12
C MET A 1 15.06 -15.59 13.44
N GLU A 2 16.05 -14.73 13.18
CA GLU A 2 15.86 -13.44 12.50
C GLU A 2 15.41 -13.58 11.04
N THR A 3 15.93 -14.57 10.30
CA THR A 3 15.55 -14.81 8.90
C THR A 3 14.06 -15.17 8.74
N ILE A 4 13.50 -15.96 9.67
CA ILE A 4 12.07 -16.32 9.66
C ILE A 4 11.21 -15.10 10.02
N LYS A 5 11.64 -14.28 10.99
CA LYS A 5 10.96 -13.01 11.31
C LYS A 5 11.01 -12.04 10.14
N ASN A 6 12.16 -11.89 9.48
CA ASN A 6 12.32 -11.03 8.32
C ASN A 6 11.52 -11.53 7.12
N ALA A 7 11.42 -12.84 6.91
CA ALA A 7 10.55 -13.42 5.89
C ALA A 7 9.06 -13.20 6.20
N GLY A 8 8.65 -13.36 7.46
CA GLY A 8 7.29 -13.05 7.92
C GLY A 8 6.94 -11.57 7.72
N ASN A 9 7.86 -10.67 8.10
CA ASN A 9 7.71 -9.23 7.87
C ASN A 9 7.70 -8.90 6.38
N TYR A 10 8.54 -9.53 5.55
CA TYR A 10 8.54 -9.35 4.10
C TYR A 10 7.19 -9.69 3.47
N VAL A 11 6.60 -10.83 3.84
CA VAL A 11 5.29 -11.26 3.34
C VAL A 11 4.20 -10.31 3.86
N ALA A 12 4.23 -9.95 5.14
CA ALA A 12 3.29 -8.99 5.71
C ALA A 12 3.36 -7.63 5.01
N ASP A 13 4.55 -7.07 4.83
CA ASP A 13 4.79 -5.83 4.11
C ASP A 13 4.29 -5.93 2.66
N LYS A 14 4.56 -7.04 1.95
CA LYS A 14 4.07 -7.22 0.58
C LYS A 14 2.55 -7.29 0.50
N VAL A 15 1.90 -7.99 1.44
CA VAL A 15 0.43 -8.06 1.50
C VAL A 15 -0.15 -6.68 1.82
N GLN A 16 0.44 -5.96 2.77
CA GLN A 16 0.00 -4.60 3.11
C GLN A 16 0.22 -3.61 1.95
N GLY A 17 1.35 -3.69 1.26
CA GLY A 17 1.63 -2.91 0.05
C GLY A 17 0.64 -3.20 -1.08
N ALA A 18 0.34 -4.48 -1.33
CA ALA A 18 -0.66 -4.88 -2.33
C ALA A 18 -2.09 -4.44 -1.95
N THR A 19 -2.43 -4.46 -0.66
CA THR A 19 -3.71 -3.96 -0.15
C THR A 19 -3.81 -2.46 -0.38
N ALA A 20 -2.77 -1.70 -0.03
CA ALA A 20 -2.71 -0.26 -0.29
C ALA A 20 -2.80 0.06 -1.79
N ALA A 21 -2.15 -0.73 -2.64
CA ALA A 21 -2.25 -0.59 -4.10
C ALA A 21 -3.69 -0.76 -4.61
N THR A 22 -4.39 -1.76 -4.06
CA THR A 22 -5.79 -2.04 -4.40
C THR A 22 -6.72 -0.93 -3.91
N SER A 23 -6.54 -0.47 -2.67
CA SER A 23 -7.29 0.66 -2.10
C SER A 23 -7.07 1.94 -2.92
N LYS A 24 -5.82 2.23 -3.29
CA LYS A 24 -5.45 3.35 -4.16
C LYS A 24 -6.16 3.30 -5.52
N GLU A 25 -6.22 2.15 -6.17
CA GLU A 25 -6.91 2.05 -7.48
C GLU A 25 -8.43 2.24 -7.32
N THR A 26 -9.02 1.62 -6.30
CA THR A 26 -10.44 1.82 -5.96
C THR A 26 -10.75 3.30 -5.70
N ASN A 27 -9.90 3.96 -4.92
CA ASN A 27 -10.03 5.37 -4.58
C ASN A 27 -9.83 6.29 -5.81
N LYS A 28 -8.97 5.93 -6.77
CA LYS A 28 -8.89 6.64 -8.05
C LYS A 28 -10.17 6.51 -8.86
N GLU A 29 -10.77 5.32 -8.90
CA GLU A 29 -12.03 5.10 -9.62
C GLU A 29 -13.15 5.92 -8.98
N VAL A 30 -13.27 5.91 -7.64
CA VAL A 30 -14.24 6.73 -6.91
C VAL A 30 -13.97 8.22 -7.11
N ALA A 31 -12.72 8.68 -7.10
CA ALA A 31 -12.38 10.08 -7.33
C ALA A 31 -12.77 10.57 -8.75
N LYS A 32 -12.80 9.67 -9.73
CA LYS A 32 -13.23 9.94 -11.11
C LYS A 32 -14.73 9.68 -11.33
N ASP A 33 -15.40 9.01 -10.40
CA ASP A 33 -16.81 8.68 -10.49
C ASP A 33 -17.65 9.96 -10.43
N SER A 34 -18.26 10.33 -11.55
CA SER A 34 -19.10 11.52 -11.66
C SER A 34 -20.47 11.37 -10.98
N ASN A 35 -20.88 10.15 -10.67
CA ASN A 35 -22.06 9.81 -9.87
C ASN A 35 -21.77 9.88 -8.36
N ALA A 36 -20.48 9.83 -7.96
CA ALA A 36 -20.09 10.06 -6.58
C ALA A 36 -20.12 11.57 -6.23
N GLY A 37 -20.64 11.88 -5.04
CA GLY A 37 -20.68 13.25 -4.52
C GLY A 37 -19.29 13.88 -4.46
N VAL A 38 -19.20 15.21 -4.61
CA VAL A 38 -17.92 15.95 -4.59
C VAL A 38 -17.11 15.66 -3.31
N GLY A 39 -17.76 15.59 -2.15
CA GLY A 39 -17.10 15.23 -0.89
C GLY A 39 -16.47 13.84 -0.93
N THR A 40 -17.21 12.84 -1.43
CA THR A 40 -16.72 11.48 -1.60
C THR A 40 -15.53 11.40 -2.56
N ARG A 41 -15.59 12.15 -3.68
CA ARG A 41 -14.48 12.22 -4.64
C ARG A 41 -13.21 12.83 -4.05
N ILE A 42 -13.33 13.92 -3.29
CA ILE A 42 -12.19 14.57 -2.64
C ILE A 42 -11.59 13.65 -1.58
N GLN A 43 -12.43 13.00 -0.79
CA GLN A 43 -11.97 12.06 0.23
C GLN A 43 -11.23 10.89 -0.42
N ALA A 44 -11.80 10.29 -1.46
CA ALA A 44 -11.15 9.22 -2.22
C ALA A 44 -9.84 9.68 -2.87
N ALA A 45 -9.75 10.90 -3.41
CA ALA A 45 -8.49 11.43 -3.92
C ALA A 45 -7.43 11.56 -2.80
N GLY A 46 -7.82 11.99 -1.61
CA GLY A 46 -6.95 12.06 -0.43
C GLY A 46 -6.50 10.67 0.03
N ASP A 47 -7.43 9.72 0.11
CA ASP A 47 -7.15 8.33 0.49
C ASP A 47 -6.22 7.67 -0.54
N ALA A 48 -6.41 7.89 -1.85
CA ALA A 48 -5.51 7.39 -2.89
C ALA A 48 -4.07 7.89 -2.74
N ILE A 49 -3.88 9.14 -2.30
CA ILE A 49 -2.55 9.70 -2.03
C ILE A 49 -1.94 9.06 -0.77
N SER A 50 -2.73 8.93 0.29
CA SER A 50 -2.31 8.27 1.54
C SER A 50 -1.93 6.81 1.31
N ASP A 51 -2.74 6.08 0.56
CA ASP A 51 -2.50 4.70 0.14
C ASP A 51 -1.22 4.60 -0.69
N LYS A 52 -0.97 5.54 -1.61
CA LYS A 52 0.28 5.57 -2.38
C LYS A 52 1.51 5.73 -1.50
N ALA A 53 1.44 6.57 -0.47
CA ALA A 53 2.54 6.75 0.47
C ALA A 53 2.77 5.48 1.31
N THR A 54 1.68 4.80 1.71
CA THR A 54 1.73 3.54 2.45
C THR A 54 2.28 2.41 1.59
N GLU A 55 1.80 2.25 0.36
CA GLU A 55 2.33 1.33 -0.67
C GLU A 55 3.85 1.47 -0.80
N HIS A 56 4.35 2.70 -1.00
CA HIS A 56 5.78 2.95 -1.11
C HIS A 56 6.59 2.56 0.12
N LYS A 57 6.07 2.86 1.32
CA LYS A 57 6.74 2.51 2.59
C LYS A 57 6.84 1.00 2.75
N HIS A 58 5.74 0.29 2.53
CA HIS A 58 5.70 -1.16 2.68
C HIS A 58 6.53 -1.87 1.60
N ASP A 59 6.52 -1.40 0.35
CA ASP A 59 7.39 -1.98 -0.70
C ASP A 59 8.87 -1.78 -0.37
N THR A 60 9.25 -0.60 0.13
CA THR A 60 10.63 -0.32 0.57
C THR A 60 11.02 -1.20 1.76
N SER A 61 10.17 -1.30 2.79
CA SER A 61 10.39 -2.16 3.95
C SER A 61 10.53 -3.63 3.55
N ALA A 62 9.69 -4.10 2.62
CA ALA A 62 9.80 -5.44 2.06
C ALA A 62 11.16 -5.66 1.37
N GLU A 63 11.60 -4.75 0.50
CA GLU A 63 12.89 -4.88 -0.17
C GLU A 63 14.06 -4.91 0.82
N VAL A 64 14.04 -4.05 1.85
CA VAL A 64 15.07 -4.04 2.90
C VAL A 64 15.05 -5.34 3.70
N ASN A 65 13.87 -5.83 4.11
CA ASN A 65 13.74 -7.09 4.85
C ASN A 65 14.21 -8.28 4.02
N LYS A 66 13.95 -8.27 2.71
CA LYS A 66 14.44 -9.29 1.77
C LYS A 66 15.97 -9.25 1.66
N GLN A 67 16.57 -8.08 1.45
CA GLN A 67 18.03 -7.93 1.40
C GLN A 67 18.70 -8.40 2.70
N LYS A 68 18.13 -8.05 3.86
CA LYS A 68 18.60 -8.50 5.18
C LYS A 68 18.41 -9.99 5.42
N ALA A 69 17.48 -10.64 4.73
CA ALA A 69 17.28 -12.08 4.82
C ALA A 69 18.24 -12.87 3.89
N THR A 70 18.81 -12.21 2.88
CA THR A 70 19.73 -12.82 1.89
C THR A 70 21.22 -12.61 2.18
N HIS A 71 21.57 -11.70 3.10
CA HIS A 71 22.93 -11.47 3.60
C HIS A 71 23.11 -12.09 4.98
#